data_AF-A0A176WM34-F1
#
_entry.id   AF-A0A176WM34-F1
#
_cell.length_a   1.000
_cell.length_b   1.000
_cell.length_c   1.000
_cell.angle_alpha   90.00
_cell.angle_beta   90.00
_cell.angle_gamma   90.00
#
_symmetry.space_group_name_H-M   'P 1'
#
loop_
_entity.id
_entity.type
_entity.pdbx_description
1 polymer ?
#
loop_
_entity_poly.entity_id
_entity_poly.type
_entity_poly.pdbx_seq_one_letter_code
_entity_poly.pdbx_strand_id
1 'polypeptide(L)'
;MENTRTWVTVLLVGLSMVAMALPAAAGTDFNSDDPLISQVIDRQAGGGGDGDDELGSANFLDAASLMLDAELHFKNFVRKYNKVYGSVEFAKRLAIFKDNLLRVVENQALDPEAQHGITPFMDLSEEEFAGRYLGLLNQPDFVTRSGKEIPSLPTEDLPANFDWRDAGAVTEVKNQGACGSCWAFSTTGAIEGAHFLQTGKLISLSEQQLVDCDHQCDPQMQDACDSGCNGGLMTNAYEYVIKAGGLEKESDYPYTGTDGKCKFDSNKIVVKVSNFTNIPVDEAQIAANLVKHGPLAVGINAAFMQTYIGGVSCPIICSKKRLDHGVLLVGYGDHGLAPLRLKYKPYWIIKNSWGASWGENGYYKICRGHGECGVNTMVSSVAAAFLES
;
A
#
# COMPACT_ATOMS: atom_id res chain seq x y z
N MET A 1 -15.03 -85.67 9.89
CA MET A 1 -13.79 -86.37 10.33
C MET A 1 -12.68 -85.33 10.24
N GLU A 2 -12.49 -84.60 11.33
CA GLU A 2 -11.31 -84.69 12.22
C GLU A 2 -10.05 -84.14 11.53
N ASN A 3 -9.68 -82.87 11.76
CA ASN A 3 -8.98 -82.31 12.93
C ASN A 3 -7.52 -82.75 13.02
N THR A 4 -6.57 -81.84 12.78
CA THR A 4 -5.42 -81.60 13.69
C THR A 4 -4.65 -80.33 13.30
N ARG A 5 -4.43 -79.48 14.31
CA ARG A 5 -3.54 -78.32 14.34
C ARG A 5 -2.07 -78.73 14.34
N THR A 6 -1.18 -77.91 13.75
CA THR A 6 0.18 -77.73 14.26
C THR A 6 0.59 -76.26 14.13
N TRP A 7 1.08 -75.71 15.24
CA TRP A 7 1.62 -74.34 15.35
C TRP A 7 3.10 -74.34 14.96
N VAL A 8 3.54 -73.36 14.17
CA VAL A 8 4.94 -72.93 14.12
C VAL A 8 4.99 -71.41 14.10
N THR A 9 5.63 -70.88 15.12
CA THR A 9 5.99 -69.49 15.40
C THR A 9 7.06 -69.02 14.41
N VAL A 10 6.86 -67.86 13.77
CA VAL A 10 7.96 -67.07 13.19
C VAL A 10 7.76 -65.61 13.60
N LEU A 11 8.80 -65.11 14.27
CA LEU A 11 8.99 -63.74 14.75
C LEU A 11 9.67 -62.89 13.65
N LEU A 12 9.58 -61.55 13.81
CA LEU A 12 10.41 -60.46 13.22
C LEU A 12 9.96 -60.01 11.81
N VAL A 13 9.76 -58.72 11.49
CA VAL A 13 10.12 -57.42 12.10
C VAL A 13 9.01 -56.42 11.78
N GLY A 14 8.50 -55.69 12.79
CA GLY A 14 7.66 -54.51 12.58
C GLY A 14 8.54 -53.30 12.27
N LEU A 15 8.40 -52.71 11.08
CA LEU A 15 8.88 -51.36 10.82
C LEU A 15 7.93 -50.38 11.52
N SER A 16 8.40 -49.77 12.60
CA SER A 16 7.78 -48.59 13.19
C SER A 16 7.95 -47.41 12.24
N MET A 17 6.87 -46.99 11.57
CA MET A 17 6.80 -45.65 11.00
C MET A 17 6.59 -44.67 12.17
N VAL A 18 7.68 -44.03 12.60
CA VAL A 18 7.59 -42.83 13.42
C VAL A 18 7.09 -41.72 12.50
N ALA A 19 5.79 -41.44 12.56
CA ALA A 19 5.25 -40.18 12.07
C ALA A 19 5.74 -39.07 13.00
N MET A 20 6.75 -38.31 12.56
CA MET A 20 7.09 -37.05 13.22
C MET A 20 5.99 -36.04 12.87
N ALA A 21 5.07 -35.84 13.81
CA ALA A 21 4.22 -34.67 13.84
C ALA A 21 5.10 -33.43 14.00
N LEU A 22 5.16 -32.59 12.97
CA LEU A 22 5.72 -31.24 13.09
C LEU A 22 4.72 -30.38 13.88
N PRO A 23 5.14 -29.68 14.94
CA PRO A 23 4.28 -28.72 15.60
C PRO A 23 4.06 -27.52 14.69
N ALA A 24 2.80 -27.11 14.58
CA ALA A 24 2.43 -25.81 14.04
C ALA A 24 3.15 -24.72 14.85
N ALA A 25 4.06 -23.99 14.22
CA ALA A 25 4.64 -22.80 14.82
C ALA A 25 3.61 -21.67 14.72
N ALA A 26 3.10 -21.31 15.89
CA ALA A 26 2.35 -20.09 16.16
C ALA A 26 3.17 -18.86 15.74
N GLY A 27 2.44 -17.77 15.46
CA GLY A 27 2.96 -16.50 14.95
C GLY A 27 4.20 -16.01 15.68
N THR A 28 5.15 -15.50 14.90
CA THR A 28 6.33 -14.81 15.40
C THR A 28 6.13 -13.32 15.23
N ASP A 29 6.17 -12.64 16.37
CA ASP A 29 6.47 -11.23 16.57
C ASP A 29 7.39 -10.64 15.49
N PHE A 30 7.08 -9.42 15.08
CA PHE A 30 7.99 -8.54 14.36
C PHE A 30 9.20 -8.25 15.26
N ASN A 31 10.25 -9.06 15.14
CA ASN A 31 11.52 -8.81 15.80
C ASN A 31 12.23 -7.69 15.04
N SER A 32 12.60 -6.62 15.75
CA SER A 32 13.40 -5.49 15.24
C SER A 32 14.82 -5.86 14.80
N ASP A 33 15.20 -7.14 14.90
CA ASP A 33 16.54 -7.65 14.66
C ASP A 33 16.69 -8.38 13.31
N ASP A 34 15.87 -8.07 12.29
CA ASP A 34 16.07 -8.65 10.96
C ASP A 34 17.38 -8.13 10.35
N PRO A 35 18.37 -9.00 10.09
CA PRO A 35 19.68 -8.61 9.54
C PRO A 35 19.59 -7.95 8.15
N LEU A 36 18.43 -7.98 7.49
CA LEU A 36 18.18 -7.23 6.25
C LEU A 36 17.88 -5.74 6.46
N ILE A 37 17.38 -5.35 7.64
CA ILE A 37 16.99 -3.97 7.96
C ILE A 37 18.11 -3.28 8.75
N SER A 38 18.77 -4.01 9.66
CA SER A 38 19.85 -3.48 10.51
C SER A 38 21.16 -3.16 9.76
N GLN A 39 21.24 -3.41 8.45
CA GLN A 39 22.47 -3.21 7.67
C GLN A 39 22.44 -2.00 6.73
N VAL A 40 21.29 -1.35 6.57
CA VAL A 40 21.15 -0.24 5.61
C VAL A 40 21.38 1.13 6.26
N ILE A 41 21.21 1.29 7.58
CA ILE A 41 21.28 2.63 8.22
C ILE A 41 22.02 2.65 9.58
N ASP A 42 22.26 1.51 10.24
CA ASP A 42 22.66 1.50 11.66
C ASP A 42 24.15 1.77 11.97
N ARG A 43 24.98 2.15 10.99
CA ARG A 43 26.40 2.50 11.25
C ARG A 43 26.66 3.94 11.70
N GLN A 44 25.63 4.78 11.83
CA GLN A 44 25.81 6.16 12.32
C GLN A 44 25.78 6.33 13.85
N ALA A 45 25.45 5.31 14.65
CA ALA A 45 25.22 5.49 16.09
C ALA A 45 26.32 4.93 17.03
N GLY A 46 27.52 4.64 16.52
CA GLY A 46 28.57 3.97 17.31
C GLY A 46 29.99 4.46 17.03
N GLY A 47 30.29 5.72 17.36
CA GLY A 47 31.67 6.24 17.25
C GLY A 47 31.82 7.62 17.86
N GLY A 48 31.98 7.70 19.19
CA GLY A 48 32.50 8.89 19.84
C GLY A 48 34.00 9.04 19.53
N GLY A 49 34.38 10.15 18.92
CA GLY A 49 35.76 10.52 18.65
C GLY A 49 35.80 11.89 17.98
N ASP A 50 36.64 12.76 18.51
CA ASP A 50 36.72 14.21 18.27
C ASP A 50 36.87 14.62 16.79
N GLY A 51 36.34 15.81 16.51
CA GLY A 51 36.98 16.84 15.68
C GLY A 51 37.28 16.53 14.21
N ASP A 52 36.74 17.41 13.36
CA ASP A 52 37.31 17.89 12.10
C ASP A 52 36.50 17.52 10.85
N ASP A 53 36.32 18.53 10.01
CA ASP A 53 35.45 18.61 8.84
C ASP A 53 35.59 17.44 7.84
N GLU A 54 34.52 16.66 7.64
CA GLU A 54 34.37 15.85 6.42
C GLU A 54 32.89 15.67 6.02
N LEU A 55 32.27 16.76 5.56
CA LEU A 55 30.94 16.74 4.96
C LEU A 55 31.03 16.21 3.51
N GLY A 56 31.27 14.89 3.34
CA GLY A 56 31.34 14.30 2.00
C GLY A 56 31.61 12.79 1.87
N SER A 57 32.06 12.10 2.93
CA SER A 57 32.49 10.68 2.83
C SER A 57 31.47 9.64 3.33
N ALA A 58 30.43 10.05 4.06
CA ALA A 58 29.47 9.14 4.68
C ALA A 58 28.60 8.34 3.68
N ASN A 59 28.17 8.95 2.56
CA ASN A 59 27.28 8.29 1.60
C ASN A 59 28.01 7.30 0.68
N PHE A 60 29.31 7.50 0.42
CA PHE A 60 30.07 6.66 -0.50
C PHE A 60 30.47 5.33 0.16
N LEU A 61 30.74 5.34 1.46
CA LEU A 61 31.06 4.14 2.24
C LEU A 61 29.84 3.23 2.43
N ASP A 62 28.63 3.80 2.48
CA ASP A 62 27.38 3.06 2.70
C ASP A 62 26.93 2.29 1.45
N ALA A 63 26.93 2.95 0.29
CA ALA A 63 26.63 2.29 -1.00
C ALA A 63 27.66 1.20 -1.34
N ALA A 64 28.96 1.46 -1.13
CA ALA A 64 30.01 0.48 -1.38
C ALA A 64 29.90 -0.73 -0.44
N SER A 65 29.51 -0.52 0.82
CA SER A 65 29.25 -1.60 1.78
C SER A 65 28.03 -2.44 1.38
N LEU A 66 26.92 -1.81 0.96
CA LEU A 66 25.72 -2.50 0.48
C LEU A 66 26.03 -3.39 -0.73
N MET A 67 26.90 -2.93 -1.63
CA MET A 67 27.27 -3.66 -2.84
C MET A 67 28.16 -4.88 -2.59
N LEU A 68 29.01 -4.85 -1.56
CA LEU A 68 29.98 -5.91 -1.26
C LEU A 68 29.29 -7.23 -0.90
N ASP A 69 28.18 -7.16 -0.17
CA ASP A 69 27.39 -8.32 0.31
C ASP A 69 26.07 -8.54 -0.45
N ALA A 70 25.87 -7.86 -1.58
CA ALA A 70 24.60 -7.84 -2.30
C ALA A 70 24.10 -9.25 -2.72
N GLU A 71 24.99 -10.21 -3.01
CA GLU A 71 24.58 -11.59 -3.30
C GLU A 71 24.01 -12.32 -2.08
N LEU A 72 24.59 -12.09 -0.90
CA LEU A 72 24.09 -12.65 0.35
C LEU A 72 22.75 -12.00 0.72
N HIS A 73 22.66 -10.67 0.62
CA HIS A 73 21.40 -9.94 0.82
C HIS A 73 20.32 -10.41 -0.14
N PHE A 74 20.65 -10.63 -1.42
CA PHE A 74 19.67 -11.14 -2.38
C PHE A 74 19.20 -12.56 -2.05
N LYS A 75 20.08 -13.46 -1.61
CA LYS A 75 19.68 -14.80 -1.12
C LYS A 75 18.78 -14.73 0.11
N ASN A 76 19.01 -13.76 1.00
CA ASN A 76 18.15 -13.52 2.16
C ASN A 76 16.79 -12.95 1.73
N PHE A 77 16.78 -11.97 0.82
CA PHE A 77 15.58 -11.39 0.21
C PHE A 77 14.71 -12.48 -0.45
N VAL A 78 15.33 -13.36 -1.25
CA VAL A 78 14.64 -14.48 -1.91
C VAL A 78 13.95 -15.38 -0.89
N ARG A 79 14.62 -15.69 0.22
CA ARG A 79 14.05 -16.50 1.30
C ARG A 79 12.94 -15.77 2.05
N LYS A 80 13.15 -14.51 2.42
CA LYS A 80 12.20 -13.68 3.18
C LYS A 80 10.88 -13.51 2.43
N TYR A 81 10.95 -13.24 1.12
CA TYR A 81 9.77 -12.99 0.29
C TYR A 81 9.34 -14.20 -0.55
N ASN A 82 9.84 -15.40 -0.21
CA ASN A 82 9.49 -16.67 -0.88
C ASN A 82 9.55 -16.61 -2.41
N LYS A 83 10.60 -15.97 -2.95
CA LYS A 83 10.79 -15.80 -4.40
C LYS A 83 11.38 -17.08 -5.00
N VAL A 84 11.03 -17.38 -6.25
CA VAL A 84 11.54 -18.53 -6.99
C VAL A 84 11.97 -18.09 -8.39
N TYR A 85 13.21 -18.35 -8.76
CA TYR A 85 13.76 -17.97 -10.06
C TYR A 85 14.50 -19.15 -10.71
N GLY A 86 14.41 -19.25 -12.04
CA GLY A 86 15.34 -20.05 -12.83
C GLY A 86 16.73 -19.38 -12.89
N SER A 87 17.76 -20.08 -13.33
CA SER A 87 19.14 -19.58 -13.30
C SER A 87 19.36 -18.27 -14.06
N VAL A 88 18.77 -18.12 -15.26
CA VAL A 88 18.87 -16.90 -16.07
C VAL A 88 18.13 -15.74 -15.40
N GLU A 89 16.92 -16.00 -14.90
CA GLU A 89 16.12 -14.99 -14.21
C GLU A 89 16.77 -14.57 -12.89
N PHE A 90 17.41 -15.49 -12.16
CA PHE A 90 18.13 -15.20 -10.93
C PHE A 90 19.22 -14.13 -11.17
N ALA A 91 20.01 -14.28 -12.24
CA ALA A 91 21.06 -13.32 -12.58
C ALA A 91 20.46 -11.93 -12.92
N LYS A 92 19.37 -11.88 -13.68
CA LYS A 92 18.64 -10.63 -13.98
C LYS A 92 18.12 -9.97 -12.71
N ARG A 93 17.44 -10.73 -11.84
CA ARG A 93 16.83 -10.23 -10.59
C ARG A 93 17.88 -9.78 -9.59
N LEU A 94 19.04 -10.45 -9.52
CA LEU A 94 20.17 -10.00 -8.73
C LEU A 94 20.75 -8.67 -9.24
N ALA A 95 20.85 -8.47 -10.55
CA ALA A 95 21.31 -7.20 -11.12
C ALA A 95 20.36 -6.05 -10.75
N ILE A 96 19.06 -6.25 -10.95
CA ILE A 96 18.01 -5.29 -10.56
C ILE A 96 18.06 -5.01 -9.05
N PHE A 97 18.26 -6.05 -8.23
CA PHE A 97 18.39 -5.90 -6.78
C PHE A 97 19.56 -4.99 -6.39
N LYS A 98 20.70 -5.12 -7.07
CA LYS A 98 21.86 -4.23 -6.86
C LYS A 98 21.55 -2.80 -7.27
N ASP A 99 20.89 -2.59 -8.41
CA ASP A 99 20.50 -1.25 -8.85
C ASP A 99 19.54 -0.60 -7.84
N ASN A 100 18.59 -1.37 -7.29
CA ASN A 100 17.65 -0.89 -6.28
C ASN A 100 18.31 -0.59 -4.94
N LEU A 101 19.36 -1.34 -4.55
CA LEU A 101 20.17 -1.02 -3.37
C LEU A 101 20.87 0.35 -3.51
N LEU A 102 21.34 0.72 -4.71
CA LEU A 102 21.86 2.07 -4.95
C LEU A 102 20.74 3.11 -4.83
N ARG A 103 19.57 2.81 -5.39
CA ARG A 103 18.40 3.70 -5.29
C ARG A 103 17.88 3.88 -3.87
N VAL A 104 18.07 2.90 -2.99
CA VAL A 104 17.80 3.06 -1.54
C VAL A 104 18.67 4.18 -0.97
N VAL A 105 19.97 4.19 -1.27
CA VAL A 105 20.91 5.23 -0.80
C VAL A 105 20.56 6.60 -1.40
N GLU A 106 20.23 6.64 -2.69
CA GLU A 106 19.81 7.87 -3.36
C GLU A 106 18.51 8.44 -2.77
N ASN A 107 17.50 7.58 -2.59
CA ASN A 107 16.23 7.98 -1.99
C ASN A 107 16.42 8.42 -0.54
N GLN A 108 17.25 7.73 0.25
CA GLN A 108 17.57 8.13 1.62
C GLN A 108 18.23 9.51 1.70
N ALA A 109 19.07 9.87 0.73
CA ALA A 109 19.68 11.19 0.65
C ALA A 109 18.69 12.28 0.20
N LEU A 110 17.74 11.94 -0.67
CA LEU A 110 16.70 12.85 -1.18
C LEU A 110 15.49 12.96 -0.25
N ASP A 111 15.31 12.01 0.66
CA ASP A 111 14.25 11.94 1.65
C ASP A 111 14.81 11.54 3.03
N PRO A 112 15.56 12.44 3.69
CA PRO A 112 16.29 12.13 4.92
C PRO A 112 15.39 11.96 6.16
N GLU A 113 14.09 12.19 6.05
CA GLU A 113 13.13 12.08 7.16
C GLU A 113 12.37 10.74 7.15
N ALA A 114 12.36 10.05 6.01
CA ALA A 114 11.95 8.65 5.91
C ALA A 114 13.13 7.69 6.06
N GLN A 115 12.77 6.41 6.15
CA GLN A 115 13.67 5.28 6.09
C GLN A 115 13.42 4.54 4.78
N HIS A 116 14.48 4.38 4.00
CA HIS A 116 14.48 3.57 2.79
C HIS A 116 15.28 2.29 3.01
N GLY A 117 14.85 1.18 2.40
CA GLY A 117 15.47 -0.11 2.60
C GLY A 117 14.92 -1.22 1.71
N ILE A 118 15.19 -2.46 2.10
CA ILE A 118 14.77 -3.66 1.35
C ILE A 118 13.27 -3.89 1.54
N THR A 119 12.52 -3.76 0.45
CA THR A 119 11.06 -4.04 0.37
C THR A 119 10.80 -5.32 -0.46
N PRO A 120 9.55 -5.84 -0.55
CA PRO A 120 9.21 -6.95 -1.45
C PRO A 120 9.47 -6.69 -2.94
N PHE A 121 9.76 -5.43 -3.33
CA PHE A 121 9.86 -4.95 -4.70
C PHE A 121 11.30 -4.75 -5.19
N MET A 122 12.29 -5.12 -4.38
CA MET A 122 13.70 -4.91 -4.70
C MET A 122 14.18 -5.73 -5.89
N ASP A 123 13.43 -6.74 -6.35
CA ASP A 123 13.74 -7.51 -7.55
C ASP A 123 13.10 -6.96 -8.83
N LEU A 124 12.44 -5.79 -8.78
CA LEU A 124 11.74 -5.17 -9.91
C LEU A 124 12.44 -3.88 -10.35
N SER A 125 12.65 -3.71 -11.65
CA SER A 125 13.08 -2.41 -12.18
C SER A 125 11.97 -1.36 -11.98
N GLU A 126 12.29 -0.08 -12.10
CA GLU A 126 11.28 0.99 -12.03
C GLU A 126 10.14 0.78 -13.05
N GLU A 127 10.48 0.36 -14.27
CA GLU A 127 9.50 0.07 -15.32
C GLU A 127 8.63 -1.16 -14.97
N GLU A 128 9.24 -2.25 -14.48
CA GLU A 128 8.49 -3.43 -14.06
C GLU A 128 7.61 -3.14 -12.84
N PHE A 129 8.07 -2.28 -11.93
CA PHE A 129 7.29 -1.83 -10.77
C PHE A 129 6.12 -0.95 -11.21
N ALA A 130 6.39 0.06 -12.03
CA ALA A 130 5.39 0.97 -12.58
C ALA A 130 4.30 0.21 -13.32
N GLY A 131 4.66 -0.67 -14.27
CA GLY A 131 3.69 -1.42 -15.06
C GLY A 131 2.90 -2.49 -14.32
N ARG A 132 3.26 -2.83 -13.07
CA ARG A 132 2.58 -3.88 -12.29
C ARG A 132 1.83 -3.38 -11.06
N TYR A 133 2.29 -2.28 -10.46
CA TYR A 133 1.78 -1.80 -9.16
C TYR A 133 1.20 -0.39 -9.22
N LEU A 134 1.53 0.36 -10.27
CA LEU A 134 0.99 1.69 -10.51
C LEU A 134 -0.10 1.58 -11.58
N GLY A 135 -1.16 2.37 -11.43
CA GLY A 135 -2.35 2.25 -12.28
C GLY A 135 -3.37 3.37 -12.06
N LEU A 136 -2.97 4.48 -11.45
CA LEU A 136 -3.80 5.66 -11.47
C LEU A 136 -3.60 6.38 -12.81
N LEU A 137 -4.69 6.71 -13.49
CA LEU A 137 -4.60 7.54 -14.69
C LEU A 137 -4.25 8.98 -14.28
N ASN A 138 -3.18 9.54 -14.84
CA ASN A 138 -2.76 10.88 -14.48
C ASN A 138 -3.72 11.95 -15.02
N GLN A 139 -4.31 12.76 -14.13
CA GLN A 139 -5.16 13.89 -14.50
C GLN A 139 -4.56 15.22 -14.03
N PRO A 140 -3.84 15.97 -14.90
CA PRO A 140 -3.13 17.18 -14.49
C PRO A 140 -4.04 18.34 -14.03
N ASP A 141 -5.35 18.29 -14.30
CA ASP A 141 -6.31 19.36 -13.98
C ASP A 141 -7.53 18.86 -13.16
N PHE A 142 -7.35 17.76 -12.40
CA PHE A 142 -8.40 17.03 -11.65
C PHE A 142 -9.43 17.92 -10.93
N VAL A 143 -8.96 18.91 -10.17
CA VAL A 143 -9.83 19.78 -9.34
C VAL A 143 -10.75 20.67 -10.16
N THR A 144 -10.35 21.07 -11.37
CA THR A 144 -11.17 21.92 -12.24
C THR A 144 -12.20 21.15 -13.07
N ARG A 145 -12.15 19.81 -13.04
CA ARG A 145 -12.83 18.99 -14.04
C ARG A 145 -14.01 18.21 -13.48
N SER A 146 -13.92 17.44 -12.40
CA SER A 146 -14.95 16.42 -12.13
C SER A 146 -15.49 16.38 -10.69
N GLY A 147 -16.25 17.40 -10.26
CA GLY A 147 -16.99 17.32 -8.99
C GLY A 147 -17.87 18.54 -8.71
N LYS A 148 -18.94 18.36 -7.93
CA LYS A 148 -19.64 19.51 -7.31
C LYS A 148 -18.66 20.14 -6.31
N GLU A 149 -18.43 21.45 -6.41
CA GLU A 149 -17.66 22.19 -5.40
C GLU A 149 -18.27 21.92 -4.02
N ILE A 150 -17.46 21.35 -3.13
CA ILE A 150 -17.87 21.14 -1.76
C ILE A 150 -17.84 22.48 -1.02
N PRO A 151 -18.83 22.79 -0.17
CA PRO A 151 -18.76 23.95 0.70
C PRO A 151 -17.51 23.89 1.57
N SER A 152 -16.80 25.02 1.68
CA SER A 152 -15.67 25.14 2.59
C SER A 152 -16.10 24.81 4.02
N LEU A 153 -15.32 23.96 4.69
CA LEU A 153 -15.53 23.58 6.07
C LEU A 153 -14.69 24.46 7.00
N PRO A 154 -15.11 24.68 8.26
CA PRO A 154 -14.27 25.29 9.28
C PRO A 154 -12.98 24.49 9.48
N THR A 155 -11.85 25.19 9.62
CA THR A 155 -10.51 24.60 9.76
C THR A 155 -9.82 24.99 11.07
N GLU A 156 -10.46 25.85 11.87
CA GLU A 156 -9.87 26.51 13.04
C GLU A 156 -9.78 25.59 14.28
N ASP A 157 -10.58 24.52 14.32
CA ASP A 157 -10.71 23.61 15.49
C ASP A 157 -10.44 22.13 15.15
N LEU A 158 -9.60 21.87 14.14
CA LEU A 158 -9.24 20.50 13.79
C LEU A 158 -8.30 19.89 14.85
N PRO A 159 -8.49 18.61 15.23
CA PRO A 159 -7.62 17.94 16.18
C PRO A 159 -6.19 17.86 15.64
N ALA A 160 -5.16 18.07 16.47
CA ALA A 160 -3.77 18.04 16.02
C ALA A 160 -3.30 16.66 15.50
N ASN A 161 -3.89 15.59 16.01
CA ASN A 161 -3.69 14.24 15.53
C ASN A 161 -5.05 13.57 15.35
N PHE A 162 -5.23 12.86 14.25
CA PHE A 162 -6.49 12.23 13.91
C PHE A 162 -6.24 10.97 13.09
N ASP A 163 -6.93 9.88 13.44
CA ASP A 163 -6.75 8.60 12.77
C ASP A 163 -8.05 7.79 12.77
N TRP A 164 -8.61 7.55 11.58
CA TRP A 164 -9.83 6.77 11.43
C TRP A 164 -9.67 5.30 11.81
N ARG A 165 -8.43 4.79 11.90
CA ARG A 165 -8.15 3.42 12.37
C ARG A 165 -8.58 3.25 13.82
N ASP A 166 -8.31 4.25 14.66
CA ASP A 166 -8.66 4.23 16.09
C ASP A 166 -10.17 4.25 16.31
N ALA A 167 -10.92 4.80 15.35
CA ALA A 167 -12.37 4.85 15.36
C ALA A 167 -13.04 3.65 14.66
N GLY A 168 -12.27 2.72 14.07
CA GLY A 168 -12.79 1.52 13.41
C GLY A 168 -13.36 1.75 12.00
N ALA A 169 -13.07 2.90 11.36
CA ALA A 169 -13.58 3.24 10.03
C ALA A 169 -12.69 2.76 8.87
N VAL A 170 -11.70 1.90 9.15
CA VAL A 170 -10.69 1.46 8.18
C VAL A 170 -10.54 -0.06 8.26
N THR A 171 -10.75 -0.75 7.14
CA THR A 171 -10.54 -2.21 7.03
C THR A 171 -9.06 -2.57 7.13
N GLU A 172 -8.75 -3.86 7.24
CA GLU A 172 -7.37 -4.36 7.17
C GLU A 172 -6.66 -3.99 5.86
N VAL A 173 -5.33 -3.97 5.87
CA VAL A 173 -4.53 -3.70 4.67
C VAL A 173 -4.65 -4.88 3.71
N LYS A 174 -5.14 -4.60 2.49
CA LYS A 174 -5.24 -5.56 1.39
C LYS A 174 -3.99 -5.54 0.50
N ASN A 175 -3.97 -6.41 -0.50
CA ASN A 175 -2.87 -6.51 -1.46
C ASN A 175 -3.40 -6.63 -2.90
N GLN A 176 -3.09 -5.65 -3.74
CA GLN A 176 -3.46 -5.63 -5.16
C GLN A 176 -2.64 -6.62 -6.01
N GLY A 177 -1.53 -7.14 -5.48
CA GLY A 177 -0.63 -7.99 -6.26
C GLY A 177 -0.05 -7.26 -7.48
N ALA A 178 0.27 -8.00 -8.54
CA ALA A 178 0.84 -7.46 -9.78
C ALA A 178 -0.25 -6.99 -10.76
N CYS A 179 -1.17 -6.16 -10.28
CA CYS A 179 -2.26 -5.55 -11.02
C CYS A 179 -2.32 -4.05 -10.70
N GLY A 180 -2.41 -3.18 -11.71
CA GLY A 180 -2.55 -1.72 -11.56
C GLY A 180 -3.93 -1.28 -11.06
N SER A 181 -4.54 -2.01 -10.12
CA SER A 181 -5.89 -1.73 -9.62
C SER A 181 -5.90 -0.90 -8.32
N CYS A 182 -4.85 -0.15 -8.02
CA CYS A 182 -4.77 0.71 -6.84
C CYS A 182 -5.96 1.70 -6.73
N TRP A 183 -6.47 2.16 -7.87
CA TRP A 183 -7.67 3.00 -7.97
C TRP A 183 -8.91 2.31 -7.39
N ALA A 184 -9.06 0.99 -7.57
CA ALA A 184 -10.16 0.22 -7.01
C ALA A 184 -10.05 0.12 -5.48
N PHE A 185 -8.85 -0.13 -4.94
CA PHE A 185 -8.60 -0.17 -3.49
C PHE A 185 -8.80 1.18 -2.80
N SER A 186 -8.38 2.27 -3.46
CA SER A 186 -8.63 3.64 -2.97
C SER A 186 -10.13 3.94 -2.93
N THR A 187 -10.85 3.55 -3.98
CA THR A 187 -12.31 3.69 -4.08
C THR A 187 -13.05 2.90 -3.00
N THR A 188 -12.79 1.59 -2.91
CA THR A 188 -13.46 0.74 -1.93
C THR A 188 -13.17 1.23 -0.53
N GLY A 189 -11.91 1.53 -0.19
CA GLY A 189 -11.54 2.04 1.13
C GLY A 189 -12.30 3.31 1.55
N ALA A 190 -12.55 4.23 0.62
CA ALA A 190 -13.34 5.44 0.90
C ALA A 190 -14.83 5.10 1.11
N ILE A 191 -15.40 4.21 0.30
CA ILE A 191 -16.80 3.77 0.43
C ILE A 191 -17.01 2.98 1.73
N GLU A 192 -16.08 2.10 2.09
CA GLU A 192 -16.08 1.32 3.34
C GLU A 192 -16.12 2.25 4.56
N GLY A 193 -15.26 3.28 4.57
CA GLY A 193 -15.23 4.29 5.62
C GLY A 193 -16.52 5.12 5.67
N ALA A 194 -16.99 5.62 4.52
CA ALA A 194 -18.25 6.38 4.45
C ALA A 194 -19.46 5.55 4.93
N HIS A 195 -19.50 4.26 4.59
CA HIS A 195 -20.53 3.34 5.07
C HIS A 195 -20.45 3.12 6.59
N PHE A 196 -19.23 2.98 7.13
CA PHE A 196 -19.03 2.87 8.58
C PHE A 196 -19.53 4.11 9.31
N LEU A 197 -19.20 5.31 8.84
CA LEU A 197 -19.65 6.56 9.48
C LEU A 197 -21.18 6.67 9.52
N GLN A 198 -21.88 6.13 8.52
CA GLN A 198 -23.34 6.20 8.45
C GLN A 198 -24.05 5.11 9.25
N THR A 199 -23.47 3.91 9.32
CA THR A 199 -24.18 2.72 9.84
C THR A 199 -23.56 2.12 11.11
N GLY A 200 -22.34 2.52 11.45
CA GLY A 200 -21.51 1.89 12.46
C GLY A 200 -20.99 0.49 12.09
N LYS A 201 -21.19 0.04 10.84
CA LYS A 201 -20.78 -1.29 10.38
C LYS A 201 -19.66 -1.18 9.35
N LEU A 202 -18.51 -1.74 9.67
CA LEU A 202 -17.39 -1.85 8.75
C LEU A 202 -17.57 -3.13 7.93
N ILE A 203 -17.59 -3.01 6.61
CA ILE A 203 -17.77 -4.12 5.68
C ILE A 203 -16.66 -4.02 4.66
N SER A 204 -16.01 -5.13 4.32
CA SER A 204 -15.04 -5.14 3.23
C SER A 204 -15.72 -5.33 1.88
N LEU A 205 -15.43 -4.44 0.93
CA LEU A 205 -16.06 -4.37 -0.39
C LEU A 205 -15.16 -4.99 -1.47
N SER A 206 -15.79 -5.47 -2.55
CA SER A 206 -15.08 -6.12 -3.65
C SER A 206 -14.37 -5.11 -4.56
N GLU A 207 -13.03 -5.13 -4.55
CA GLU A 207 -12.26 -4.45 -5.60
C GLU A 207 -12.41 -5.16 -6.95
N GLN A 208 -12.62 -6.48 -6.95
CA GLN A 208 -12.72 -7.26 -8.18
C GLN A 208 -13.96 -6.89 -9.00
N GLN A 209 -15.06 -6.52 -8.35
CA GLN A 209 -16.22 -5.98 -9.06
C GLN A 209 -15.83 -4.73 -9.87
N LEU A 210 -15.05 -3.81 -9.29
CA LEU A 210 -14.56 -2.64 -10.01
C LEU A 210 -13.62 -3.05 -11.15
N VAL A 211 -12.65 -3.92 -10.88
CA VAL A 211 -11.69 -4.39 -11.88
C VAL A 211 -12.37 -5.04 -13.09
N ASP A 212 -13.40 -5.88 -12.86
CA ASP A 212 -14.03 -6.67 -13.91
C ASP A 212 -15.17 -5.96 -14.64
N CYS A 213 -15.83 -4.98 -14.00
CA CYS A 213 -17.09 -4.42 -14.47
C CYS A 213 -17.03 -2.92 -14.74
N ASP A 214 -16.08 -2.19 -14.18
CA ASP A 214 -15.98 -0.76 -14.39
C ASP A 214 -15.18 -0.44 -15.64
N HIS A 215 -15.90 0.14 -16.60
CA HIS A 215 -15.36 0.70 -17.84
C HIS A 215 -15.87 2.13 -18.07
N GLN A 216 -16.22 2.84 -16.99
CA GLN A 216 -16.62 4.24 -17.07
C GLN A 216 -15.42 5.09 -17.53
N CYS A 217 -15.73 6.10 -18.32
CA CYS A 217 -14.76 7.07 -18.80
C CYS A 217 -15.03 8.43 -18.18
N ASP A 218 -13.96 9.19 -17.96
CA ASP A 218 -14.09 10.57 -17.51
C ASP A 218 -14.86 11.36 -18.59
N PRO A 219 -15.97 12.05 -18.24
CA PRO A 219 -16.78 12.78 -19.21
C PRO A 219 -16.02 13.87 -19.98
N GLN A 220 -14.91 14.36 -19.43
CA GLN A 220 -14.09 15.43 -19.98
C GLN A 220 -12.80 14.92 -20.64
N MET A 221 -12.42 13.67 -20.38
CA MET A 221 -11.30 13.00 -21.04
C MET A 221 -11.75 11.61 -21.50
N GLN A 222 -12.26 11.54 -22.73
CA GLN A 222 -12.85 10.32 -23.29
C GLN A 222 -11.88 9.12 -23.32
N ASP A 223 -10.57 9.37 -23.34
CA ASP A 223 -9.55 8.31 -23.31
C ASP A 223 -9.16 7.88 -21.88
N ALA A 224 -9.67 8.55 -20.84
CA ALA A 224 -9.43 8.22 -19.44
C ALA A 224 -10.55 7.32 -18.90
N CYS A 225 -10.56 6.07 -19.35
CA CYS A 225 -11.49 5.04 -18.91
C CYS A 225 -10.84 4.05 -17.94
N ASP A 226 -11.64 3.57 -17.00
CA ASP A 226 -11.22 2.52 -16.10
C ASP A 226 -11.09 1.20 -16.87
N SER A 227 -9.97 0.51 -16.67
CA SER A 227 -9.51 -0.60 -17.52
C SER A 227 -8.84 -1.69 -16.68
N GLY A 228 -9.49 -2.04 -15.57
CA GLY A 228 -9.04 -3.10 -14.67
C GLY A 228 -7.59 -2.93 -14.21
N CYS A 229 -6.74 -3.90 -14.50
CA CYS A 229 -5.31 -3.87 -14.14
C CYS A 229 -4.47 -2.88 -14.95
N ASN A 230 -4.99 -2.30 -16.04
CA ASN A 230 -4.31 -1.25 -16.81
C ASN A 230 -4.54 0.15 -16.22
N GLY A 231 -5.34 0.24 -15.16
CA GLY A 231 -5.54 1.45 -14.40
C GLY A 231 -6.93 2.05 -14.50
N GLY A 232 -7.16 3.10 -13.72
CA GLY A 232 -8.46 3.76 -13.59
C GLY A 232 -8.42 4.96 -12.66
N LEU A 233 -9.60 5.48 -12.34
CA LEU A 233 -9.80 6.69 -11.55
C LEU A 233 -10.88 6.48 -10.51
N MET A 234 -10.63 6.92 -9.27
CA MET A 234 -11.61 6.75 -8.19
C MET A 234 -12.95 7.45 -8.49
N THR A 235 -12.93 8.57 -9.22
CA THR A 235 -14.15 9.29 -9.63
C THR A 235 -14.98 8.53 -10.66
N ASN A 236 -14.33 7.83 -11.61
CA ASN A 236 -15.00 6.95 -12.57
C ASN A 236 -15.63 5.76 -11.85
N ALA A 237 -14.89 5.18 -10.90
CA ALA A 237 -15.37 4.11 -10.05
C ALA A 237 -16.60 4.49 -9.22
N TYR A 238 -16.64 5.69 -8.63
CA TYR A 238 -17.85 6.15 -7.94
C TYR A 238 -19.04 6.27 -8.90
N GLU A 239 -18.83 6.79 -10.11
CA GLU A 239 -19.87 6.90 -11.13
C GLU A 239 -20.38 5.52 -11.57
N TYR A 240 -19.48 4.54 -11.72
CA TYR A 240 -19.85 3.14 -11.95
C TYR A 240 -20.72 2.62 -10.82
N VAL A 241 -20.30 2.78 -9.56
CA VAL A 241 -21.04 2.26 -8.40
C VAL A 241 -22.44 2.87 -8.32
N ILE A 242 -22.58 4.17 -8.62
CA ILE A 242 -23.88 4.85 -8.70
C ILE A 242 -24.75 4.21 -9.80
N LYS A 243 -24.21 3.97 -11.00
CA LYS A 243 -24.94 3.39 -12.14
C LYS A 243 -25.28 1.91 -11.96
N ALA A 244 -24.35 1.13 -11.43
CA ALA A 244 -24.53 -0.30 -11.13
C ALA A 244 -25.50 -0.52 -9.96
N GLY A 245 -25.70 0.51 -9.13
CA GLY A 245 -26.61 0.50 -8.00
C GLY A 245 -25.97 0.02 -6.70
N GLY A 246 -24.65 -0.21 -6.66
CA GLY A 246 -23.88 -0.51 -5.46
C GLY A 246 -22.72 -1.50 -5.65
N LEU A 247 -22.10 -1.89 -4.54
CA LEU A 247 -21.00 -2.85 -4.46
C LEU A 247 -21.37 -4.11 -3.66
N GLU A 248 -20.82 -5.23 -4.08
CA GLU A 248 -20.81 -6.51 -3.36
C GLU A 248 -19.70 -6.54 -2.28
N LYS A 249 -19.81 -7.51 -1.36
CA LYS A 249 -18.73 -7.78 -0.39
C LYS A 249 -17.55 -8.45 -1.06
N GLU A 250 -16.37 -8.25 -0.49
CA GLU A 250 -15.16 -9.00 -0.84
C GLU A 250 -15.37 -10.52 -0.73
N SER A 251 -16.15 -10.99 0.26
CA SER A 251 -16.45 -12.41 0.41
C SER A 251 -17.35 -13.00 -0.69
N ASP A 252 -18.19 -12.17 -1.32
CA ASP A 252 -19.15 -12.58 -2.33
C ASP A 252 -18.57 -12.49 -3.76
N TYR A 253 -17.64 -11.55 -3.97
CA TYR A 253 -16.86 -11.38 -5.20
C TYR A 253 -15.37 -11.18 -4.86
N PRO A 254 -14.62 -12.28 -4.61
CA PRO A 254 -13.24 -12.21 -4.15
C PRO A 254 -12.25 -11.64 -5.16
N TYR A 255 -11.24 -10.94 -4.65
CA TYR A 255 -10.12 -10.41 -5.42
C TYR A 255 -9.21 -11.51 -5.98
N THR A 256 -8.85 -11.36 -7.25
CA THR A 256 -8.03 -12.29 -8.02
C THR A 256 -6.74 -11.67 -8.54
N GLY A 257 -6.60 -10.34 -8.51
CA GLY A 257 -5.40 -9.64 -8.97
C GLY A 257 -5.17 -9.72 -10.48
N THR A 258 -6.23 -9.94 -11.26
CA THR A 258 -6.21 -10.02 -12.73
C THR A 258 -7.54 -9.57 -13.30
N ASP A 259 -7.55 -9.15 -14.57
CA ASP A 259 -8.78 -8.86 -15.30
C ASP A 259 -9.62 -10.13 -15.50
N GLY A 260 -10.89 -10.07 -15.11
CA GLY A 260 -11.88 -11.12 -15.26
C GLY A 260 -13.04 -10.70 -16.15
N LYS A 261 -14.02 -11.59 -16.26
CA LYS A 261 -15.34 -11.24 -16.79
C LYS A 261 -16.19 -10.70 -15.65
N CYS A 262 -16.94 -9.63 -15.89
CA CYS A 262 -17.90 -9.11 -14.92
C CYS A 262 -18.90 -10.19 -14.46
N LYS A 263 -18.90 -10.47 -13.15
CA LYS A 263 -19.80 -11.42 -12.47
C LYS A 263 -20.73 -10.73 -11.48
N PHE A 264 -20.89 -9.41 -11.59
CA PHE A 264 -21.68 -8.60 -10.68
C PHE A 264 -23.09 -9.16 -10.52
N ASP A 265 -23.49 -9.41 -9.27
CA ASP A 265 -24.85 -9.83 -8.90
C ASP A 265 -25.55 -8.72 -8.12
N SER A 266 -26.55 -8.09 -8.74
CA SER A 266 -27.29 -6.99 -8.13
C SER A 266 -28.09 -7.40 -6.89
N ASN A 267 -28.32 -8.70 -6.65
CA ASN A 267 -28.97 -9.19 -5.43
C ASN A 267 -28.03 -9.27 -4.23
N LYS A 268 -26.71 -9.13 -4.43
CA LYS A 268 -25.68 -9.20 -3.39
C LYS A 268 -25.08 -7.85 -3.02
N ILE A 269 -25.67 -6.77 -3.51
CA ILE A 269 -25.28 -5.40 -3.16
C ILE A 269 -25.43 -5.19 -1.65
N VAL A 270 -24.38 -4.67 -1.03
CA VAL A 270 -24.34 -4.37 0.41
C VAL A 270 -24.12 -2.90 0.72
N VAL A 271 -23.59 -2.13 -0.23
CA VAL A 271 -23.37 -0.68 -0.08
C VAL A 271 -23.74 0.04 -1.36
N LYS A 272 -24.42 1.18 -1.22
CA LYS A 272 -24.73 2.11 -2.32
C LYS A 272 -23.96 3.40 -2.14
N VAL A 273 -23.73 4.10 -3.25
CA VAL A 273 -23.18 5.47 -3.26
C VAL A 273 -24.27 6.41 -3.76
N SER A 274 -24.46 7.54 -3.08
CA SER A 274 -25.43 8.57 -3.51
C SER A 274 -24.76 9.66 -4.33
N ASN A 275 -23.56 10.06 -3.94
CA ASN A 275 -22.76 11.06 -4.63
C ASN A 275 -21.29 10.95 -4.22
N PHE A 276 -20.45 11.67 -4.95
CA PHE A 276 -19.07 11.94 -4.58
C PHE A 276 -18.75 13.41 -4.86
N THR A 277 -17.71 13.92 -4.21
CA THR A 277 -17.25 15.30 -4.32
C THR A 277 -15.74 15.35 -4.35
N ASN A 278 -15.19 16.17 -5.25
CA ASN A 278 -13.77 16.50 -5.24
C ASN A 278 -13.48 17.54 -4.17
N ILE A 279 -12.41 17.32 -3.43
CA ILE A 279 -11.97 18.23 -2.39
C ILE A 279 -10.94 19.20 -3.00
N PRO A 280 -11.01 20.51 -2.67
CA PRO A 280 -10.02 21.48 -3.14
C PRO A 280 -8.59 21.10 -2.76
N VAL A 281 -7.61 21.63 -3.49
CA VAL A 281 -6.18 21.38 -3.25
C VAL A 281 -5.65 21.92 -1.90
N ASP A 282 -6.50 22.61 -1.14
CA ASP A 282 -6.16 23.15 0.18
C ASP A 282 -6.09 22.01 1.21
N GLU A 283 -4.90 21.75 1.75
CA GLU A 283 -4.66 20.70 2.73
C GLU A 283 -5.40 20.90 4.07
N ALA A 284 -5.78 22.14 4.42
CA ALA A 284 -6.64 22.38 5.58
C ALA A 284 -8.08 21.93 5.29
N GLN A 285 -8.57 22.15 4.07
CA GLN A 285 -9.87 21.62 3.64
C GLN A 285 -9.86 20.10 3.52
N ILE A 286 -8.75 19.50 3.07
CA ILE A 286 -8.57 18.04 3.07
C ILE A 286 -8.65 17.49 4.49
N ALA A 287 -7.96 18.11 5.46
CA ALA A 287 -8.02 17.70 6.86
C ALA A 287 -9.44 17.83 7.43
N ALA A 288 -10.14 18.94 7.16
CA ALA A 288 -11.52 19.14 7.61
C ALA A 288 -12.49 18.11 7.03
N ASN A 289 -12.33 17.79 5.74
CA ASN A 289 -13.13 16.78 5.07
C ASN A 289 -12.84 15.38 5.59
N LEU A 290 -11.58 15.05 5.83
CA LEU A 290 -11.19 13.76 6.42
C LEU A 290 -11.87 13.58 7.78
N VAL A 291 -11.81 14.58 8.65
CA VAL A 291 -12.44 14.52 9.99
C VAL A 291 -13.96 14.42 9.91
N LYS A 292 -14.59 15.14 8.98
CA LYS A 292 -16.05 15.23 8.90
C LYS A 292 -16.70 14.08 8.13
N HIS A 293 -16.06 13.61 7.06
CA HIS A 293 -16.68 12.74 6.05
C HIS A 293 -16.08 11.34 5.97
N GLY A 294 -15.01 11.06 6.71
CA GLY A 294 -14.38 9.73 6.72
C GLY A 294 -13.08 9.69 5.91
N PRO A 295 -12.48 8.50 5.76
CA PRO A 295 -11.33 8.29 4.88
C PRO A 295 -11.55 8.80 3.46
N LEU A 296 -10.51 9.39 2.86
CA LEU A 296 -10.57 10.03 1.54
C LEU A 296 -9.74 9.28 0.51
N ALA A 297 -10.29 9.08 -0.69
CA ALA A 297 -9.53 8.52 -1.80
C ALA A 297 -8.60 9.58 -2.39
N VAL A 298 -7.30 9.27 -2.48
CA VAL A 298 -6.28 10.22 -2.95
C VAL A 298 -5.36 9.62 -4.03
N GLY A 299 -4.96 10.45 -4.97
CA GLY A 299 -3.88 10.15 -5.92
C GLY A 299 -2.55 10.70 -5.42
N ILE A 300 -1.47 9.97 -5.67
CA ILE A 300 -0.10 10.35 -5.28
C ILE A 300 0.89 9.94 -6.37
N ASN A 301 2.03 10.63 -6.43
CA ASN A 301 3.21 10.15 -7.14
C ASN A 301 4.01 9.19 -6.24
N ALA A 302 4.14 7.93 -6.65
CA ALA A 302 4.73 6.86 -5.85
C ALA A 302 6.25 6.66 -6.03
N ALA A 303 6.98 7.63 -6.61
CA ALA A 303 8.40 7.48 -6.94
C ALA A 303 9.30 7.04 -5.78
N PHE A 304 9.00 7.47 -4.55
CA PHE A 304 9.78 7.13 -3.34
C PHE A 304 9.22 5.90 -2.59
N MET A 305 8.04 5.42 -2.96
CA MET A 305 7.34 4.37 -2.22
C MET A 305 7.91 2.97 -2.47
N GLN A 306 8.58 2.72 -3.60
CA GLN A 306 9.12 1.38 -3.90
C GLN A 306 10.14 0.91 -2.85
N THR A 307 10.93 1.83 -2.29
CA THR A 307 11.98 1.54 -1.31
C THR A 307 11.62 1.95 0.13
N TYR A 308 10.43 2.54 0.35
CA TYR A 308 10.01 3.00 1.67
C TYR A 308 9.79 1.85 2.65
N ILE A 309 10.33 1.97 3.86
CA ILE A 309 10.12 1.03 4.97
C ILE A 309 9.54 1.69 6.23
N GLY A 310 9.66 3.01 6.39
CA GLY A 310 9.06 3.70 7.53
C GLY A 310 9.47 5.17 7.66
N GLY A 311 8.99 5.84 8.71
CA GLY A 311 9.28 7.26 8.95
C GLY A 311 8.39 8.18 8.13
N VAL A 312 8.62 9.50 8.23
CA VAL A 312 7.81 10.49 7.51
C VAL A 312 8.54 10.91 6.25
N SER A 313 8.01 10.50 5.10
CA SER A 313 8.56 10.84 3.79
C SER A 313 8.31 12.29 3.45
N CYS A 314 9.39 13.02 3.20
CA CYS A 314 9.40 14.41 2.79
C CYS A 314 10.43 14.61 1.66
N PRO A 315 10.22 13.98 0.48
CA PRO A 315 11.21 13.97 -0.58
C PRO A 315 11.48 15.38 -1.10
N ILE A 316 12.75 15.72 -1.35
CA ILE A 316 13.13 17.02 -1.88
C ILE A 316 12.64 17.20 -3.32
N ILE A 317 12.53 16.10 -4.08
CA ILE A 317 12.17 16.10 -5.50
C ILE A 317 11.07 15.07 -5.75
N CYS A 318 9.81 15.49 -5.72
CA CYS A 318 8.68 14.66 -6.11
C CYS A 318 7.69 15.45 -6.97
N SER A 319 7.22 14.88 -8.08
CA SER A 319 6.33 15.60 -8.98
C SER A 319 4.93 15.72 -8.40
N LYS A 320 4.44 16.96 -8.26
CA LYS A 320 3.06 17.21 -7.81
C LYS A 320 1.99 17.03 -8.89
N LYS A 321 2.40 16.74 -10.13
CA LYS A 321 1.51 16.69 -11.33
C LYS A 321 1.47 15.35 -12.04
N ARG A 322 2.34 14.42 -11.66
CA ARG A 322 2.44 13.09 -12.29
C ARG A 322 2.01 12.06 -11.28
N LEU A 323 0.71 12.02 -11.00
CA LEU A 323 0.16 11.01 -10.10
C LEU A 323 0.07 9.70 -10.86
N ASP A 324 0.42 8.61 -10.20
CA ASP A 324 0.47 7.27 -10.79
C ASP A 324 -0.07 6.19 -9.86
N HIS A 325 -0.39 6.53 -8.60
CA HIS A 325 -0.88 5.59 -7.61
C HIS A 325 -2.09 6.11 -6.83
N GLY A 326 -3.10 5.26 -6.67
CA GLY A 326 -4.30 5.54 -5.87
C GLY A 326 -4.16 4.93 -4.47
N VAL A 327 -4.37 5.75 -3.43
CA VAL A 327 -4.23 5.33 -2.03
C VAL A 327 -5.36 5.93 -1.18
N LEU A 328 -5.47 5.53 0.09
CA LEU A 328 -6.53 6.01 0.97
C LEU A 328 -5.93 6.84 2.11
N LEU A 329 -6.35 8.09 2.22
CA LEU A 329 -5.99 8.97 3.33
C LEU A 329 -6.88 8.66 4.53
N VAL A 330 -6.28 8.28 5.66
CA VAL A 330 -7.01 7.81 6.84
C VAL A 330 -6.78 8.65 8.09
N GLY A 331 -5.74 9.50 8.09
CA GLY A 331 -5.39 10.29 9.26
C GLY A 331 -4.29 11.30 8.99
N TYR A 332 -3.90 12.02 10.03
CA TYR A 332 -2.74 12.90 10.08
C TYR A 332 -2.23 13.04 11.51
N GLY A 333 -0.98 13.47 11.63
CA GLY A 333 -0.40 13.88 12.91
C GLY A 333 0.48 15.10 12.75
N ASP A 334 0.73 15.79 13.86
CA ASP A 334 1.62 16.96 13.91
C ASP A 334 3.05 16.61 14.33
N HIS A 335 3.26 15.44 14.94
CA HIS A 335 4.54 15.02 15.51
C HIS A 335 5.10 13.77 14.85
N GLY A 336 5.55 13.88 13.60
CA GLY A 336 6.48 12.91 13.03
C GLY A 336 7.84 13.11 13.66
N LEU A 337 8.42 12.08 14.30
CA LEU A 337 9.77 12.18 14.86
C LEU A 337 10.76 12.29 13.70
N ALA A 338 11.32 13.48 13.47
CA ALA A 338 12.45 13.71 12.57
C ALA A 338 13.73 13.79 13.40
N PRO A 339 14.49 12.67 13.57
CA PRO A 339 15.60 12.60 14.52
C PRO A 339 16.69 13.63 14.24
N LEU A 340 16.88 13.98 12.97
CA LEU A 340 17.95 14.86 12.50
C LEU A 340 17.66 16.36 12.67
N ARG A 341 16.42 16.78 12.98
CA ARG A 341 16.06 18.21 12.95
C ARG A 341 15.44 18.78 14.23
N LEU A 342 15.13 17.96 15.24
CA LEU A 342 14.41 18.40 16.46
C LEU A 342 13.17 19.27 16.15
N LYS A 343 12.59 19.11 14.96
CA LYS A 343 11.45 19.86 14.45
C LYS A 343 10.38 18.87 14.07
N TYR A 344 9.20 19.10 14.63
CA TYR A 344 8.00 18.37 14.28
C TYR A 344 7.57 18.77 12.88
N LYS A 345 7.32 17.77 12.03
CA LYS A 345 6.66 17.97 10.75
C LYS A 345 5.29 17.31 10.78
N PRO A 346 4.24 18.03 10.35
CA PRO A 346 2.95 17.43 10.17
C PRO A 346 3.01 16.43 9.01
N TYR A 347 2.23 15.37 9.11
CA TYR A 347 2.20 14.30 8.12
C TYR A 347 0.80 13.75 7.93
N TRP A 348 0.56 13.20 6.74
CA TRP A 348 -0.60 12.40 6.41
C TRP A 348 -0.34 10.92 6.71
N ILE A 349 -1.36 10.20 7.15
CA ILE A 349 -1.35 8.74 7.31
C ILE A 349 -2.14 8.14 6.15
N ILE A 350 -1.46 7.37 5.32
CA ILE A 350 -1.99 6.82 4.08
C ILE A 350 -2.01 5.29 4.19
N LYS A 351 -3.17 4.68 3.98
CA LYS A 351 -3.32 3.24 3.79
C LYS A 351 -2.97 2.90 2.34
N ASN A 352 -1.99 2.02 2.16
CA ASN A 352 -1.60 1.50 0.84
C ASN A 352 -2.27 0.13 0.58
N SER A 353 -2.15 -0.38 -0.64
CA SER A 353 -2.73 -1.64 -1.14
C SER A 353 -1.67 -2.65 -1.56
N TRP A 354 -0.49 -2.63 -0.95
CA TRP A 354 0.65 -3.50 -1.28
C TRP A 354 0.91 -4.59 -0.22
N GLY A 355 -0.09 -4.87 0.61
CA GLY A 355 -0.01 -5.82 1.72
C GLY A 355 0.65 -5.23 2.96
N ALA A 356 0.32 -5.83 4.12
CA ALA A 356 0.79 -5.38 5.42
C ALA A 356 2.32 -5.51 5.62
N SER A 357 3.02 -6.30 4.80
CA SER A 357 4.48 -6.46 4.89
C SER A 357 5.28 -5.32 4.26
N TRP A 358 4.62 -4.34 3.63
CA TRP A 358 5.26 -3.18 3.02
C TRP A 358 5.09 -1.93 3.91
N GLY A 359 6.09 -1.05 3.95
CA GLY A 359 6.04 0.18 4.74
C GLY A 359 5.79 -0.06 6.23
N GLU A 360 5.04 0.84 6.87
CA GLU A 360 4.67 0.70 8.28
C GLU A 360 3.38 -0.11 8.41
N ASN A 361 3.48 -1.45 8.38
CA ASN A 361 2.32 -2.35 8.41
C ASN A 361 1.30 -2.08 7.28
N GLY A 362 1.78 -1.73 6.09
CA GLY A 362 0.96 -1.36 4.93
C GLY A 362 0.61 0.13 4.84
N TYR A 363 1.12 0.95 5.75
CA TYR A 363 0.89 2.39 5.76
C TYR A 363 2.12 3.18 5.31
N TYR A 364 1.84 4.35 4.76
CA TYR A 364 2.80 5.33 4.32
C TYR A 364 2.54 6.64 5.05
N LYS A 365 3.60 7.29 5.53
CA LYS A 365 3.51 8.64 6.09
C LYS A 365 4.22 9.61 5.17
N ILE A 366 3.53 10.68 4.80
CA ILE A 366 4.08 11.73 3.94
C ILE A 366 3.88 13.11 4.54
N CYS A 367 4.88 13.98 4.38
CA CYS A 367 4.85 15.37 4.81
C CYS A 367 3.57 16.08 4.35
N ARG A 368 2.96 16.81 5.29
CA ARG A 368 1.78 17.65 5.08
C ARG A 368 2.17 19.13 5.08
N GLY A 369 1.46 19.96 4.35
CA GLY A 369 1.59 21.43 4.34
C GLY A 369 2.12 22.02 3.03
N HIS A 370 2.63 21.18 2.13
CA HIS A 370 3.18 21.62 0.84
C HIS A 370 2.66 20.80 -0.35
N GLY A 371 1.66 19.93 -0.17
CA GLY A 371 1.19 19.04 -1.24
C GLY A 371 2.28 18.10 -1.75
N GLU A 372 2.98 17.44 -0.83
CA GLU A 372 4.13 16.58 -1.14
C GLU A 372 3.72 15.44 -2.06
N CYS A 373 4.54 15.14 -3.07
CA CYS A 373 4.20 14.19 -4.15
C CYS A 373 2.81 14.36 -4.79
N GLY A 374 2.21 15.55 -4.69
CA GLY A 374 0.88 15.84 -5.26
C GLY A 374 -0.28 15.21 -4.50
N VAL A 375 -0.09 14.75 -3.25
CA VAL A 375 -1.12 14.09 -2.44
C VAL A 375 -2.42 14.90 -2.26
N ASN A 376 -2.36 16.22 -2.43
CA ASN A 376 -3.50 17.14 -2.34
C ASN A 376 -4.17 17.44 -3.69
N THR A 377 -3.67 16.90 -4.81
CA THR A 377 -4.11 17.31 -6.15
C THR A 377 -5.26 16.48 -6.69
N MET A 378 -5.38 15.23 -6.26
CA MET A 378 -6.48 14.34 -6.59
C MET A 378 -7.07 13.79 -5.30
N VAL A 379 -8.05 14.48 -4.73
CA VAL A 379 -8.69 14.08 -3.47
C VAL A 379 -10.20 14.07 -3.67
N SER A 380 -10.83 12.96 -3.28
CA SER A 380 -12.27 12.78 -3.40
C SER A 380 -12.87 12.17 -2.14
N SER A 381 -14.06 12.64 -1.79
CA SER A 381 -14.91 12.09 -0.74
C SER A 381 -16.14 11.48 -1.37
N VAL A 382 -16.67 10.43 -0.75
CA VAL A 382 -17.88 9.74 -1.20
C VAL A 382 -18.94 9.76 -0.10
N ALA A 383 -20.21 9.89 -0.48
CA ALA A 383 -21.33 9.71 0.45
C ALA A 383 -22.02 8.37 0.15
N ALA A 384 -21.89 7.43 1.08
CA ALA A 384 -22.66 6.19 1.04
C ALA A 384 -24.17 6.48 1.13
N ALA A 385 -25.00 5.55 0.66
CA ALA A 385 -26.45 5.63 0.67
C ALA A 385 -27.07 4.35 1.24
N PHE A 386 -28.26 4.46 1.80
CA PHE A 386 -28.96 3.37 2.47
C PHE A 386 -29.44 2.28 1.50
N LEU A 387 -29.33 1.03 1.92
CA LEU A 387 -30.19 -0.06 1.47
C LEU A 387 -31.30 -0.18 2.52
N GLU A 388 -32.54 0.21 2.20
CA GLU A 388 -33.68 -0.14 3.05
C GLU A 388 -33.73 -1.68 3.15
N SER A 389 -33.49 -2.19 4.35
CA SER A 389 -33.67 -3.60 4.70
C SER A 389 -35.12 -3.90 5.02
#